data_AF-J9E4F4-F1
#
_entry.id   AF-J9E4F4-F1
#
_cell.length_a   1.000
_cell.length_b   1.000
_cell.length_c   1.000
_cell.angle_alpha   90.00
_cell.angle_beta   90.00
_cell.angle_gamma   90.00
#
_symmetry.space_group_name_H-M   'P 1'
#
loop_
_entity.id
_entity.type
_entity.pdbx_description
1 polymer ?
#
loop_
_entity_poly.entity_id
_entity_poly.type
_entity_poly.pdbx_seq_one_letter_code
_entity_poly.pdbx_strand_id
1 'polypeptide(L)'
;MDFVEVLNYVVKKSDRHGEEINKQKTVKYWLARLKNDEEIRLSDEHQDVRWLSVDEASMLAQYKEMQDLIRKAEEYLIHKK
;
A
#
# COMPACT_ATOMS: atom_id res chain seq x y z
N MET A 1 14.31 -11.10 -10.73
CA MET A 1 13.35 -10.04 -11.11
C MET A 1 13.12 -9.15 -9.91
N ASP A 2 12.97 -7.85 -10.13
CA ASP A 2 12.59 -6.91 -9.08
C ASP A 2 11.14 -7.12 -8.67
N PHE A 3 10.83 -6.90 -7.39
CA PHE A 3 9.47 -7.02 -6.88
C PHE A 3 8.62 -5.86 -7.37
N VAL A 4 7.51 -6.19 -8.01
CA VAL A 4 6.52 -5.24 -8.50
C VAL A 4 5.14 -5.87 -8.46
N GLU A 5 4.17 -5.16 -7.88
CA GLU A 5 2.78 -5.61 -7.81
C GLU A 5 1.86 -4.50 -8.33
N VAL A 6 0.85 -4.88 -9.12
CA VAL A 6 -0.16 -3.96 -9.65
C VAL A 6 -1.49 -4.30 -8.99
N LEU A 7 -2.00 -3.37 -8.18
CA LEU A 7 -3.32 -3.50 -7.58
C LEU A 7 -4.37 -2.84 -8.48
N ASN A 8 -5.46 -3.55 -8.72
CA ASN A 8 -6.63 -3.05 -9.41
C ASN A 8 -7.83 -3.21 -8.48
N TYR A 9 -8.49 -2.10 -8.14
CA TYR A 9 -9.64 -2.11 -7.23
C TYR A 9 -10.63 -1.00 -7.58
N VAL A 10 -11.86 -1.15 -7.09
CA VAL A 10 -12.93 -0.18 -7.30
C VAL A 10 -12.98 0.79 -6.13
N VAL A 11 -12.98 2.08 -6.42
CA VAL A 11 -13.23 3.14 -5.43
C VAL A 11 -14.62 3.71 -5.63
N LYS A 12 -15.35 3.90 -4.54
CA LYS A 12 -16.58 4.67 -4.52
C LYS A 12 -16.22 6.15 -4.51
N LYS A 13 -16.82 6.92 -5.42
CA LYS A 13 -16.65 8.37 -5.49
C LYS A 13 -18.01 9.01 -5.72
N SER A 14 -18.25 10.17 -5.13
CA SER A 14 -19.39 11.00 -5.53
C SER A 14 -19.08 11.70 -6.85
N ASP A 15 -20.03 11.66 -7.77
CA ASP A 15 -19.97 12.47 -8.98
C ASP A 15 -20.30 13.95 -8.69
N ARG A 16 -20.36 14.77 -9.73
CA ARG A 16 -20.68 16.21 -9.59
C ARG A 16 -22.12 16.50 -9.16
N HIS A 17 -23.00 15.50 -9.23
CA HIS A 17 -24.40 15.55 -8.82
C HIS A 17 -24.65 14.93 -7.44
N GLY A 18 -23.59 14.39 -6.80
CA GLY A 18 -23.65 13.75 -5.49
C GLY A 18 -24.01 12.26 -5.54
N GLU A 19 -24.15 11.67 -6.73
CA GLU A 19 -24.44 10.25 -6.89
C GLU A 19 -23.19 9.39 -6.68
N GLU A 20 -23.34 8.24 -6.02
CA GLU A 20 -22.24 7.30 -5.81
C GLU A 20 -21.94 6.55 -7.12
N ILE A 21 -20.72 6.75 -7.63
CA ILE A 21 -20.19 6.03 -8.79
C ILE A 21 -19.02 5.14 -8.39
N ASN A 22 -18.98 3.96 -8.98
CA ASN A 22 -17.84 3.04 -8.89
C ASN A 22 -16.82 3.41 -9.97
N LYS A 23 -15.58 3.70 -9.56
CA LYS A 23 -14.48 4.00 -10.48
C LYS A 23 -13.37 2.96 -10.33
N GLN A 24 -12.92 2.41 -11.45
CA GLN A 24 -11.75 1.54 -11.49
C GLN A 24 -10.49 2.35 -11.18
N LYS A 25 -9.65 1.82 -10.28
CA LYS A 25 -8.37 2.40 -9.88
C LYS A 25 -7.27 1.36 -10.01
N THR A 26 -6.16 1.75 -10.62
CA THR A 26 -4.95 0.95 -10.76
C THR A 26 -3.81 1.65 -10.04
N VAL A 27 -3.08 0.92 -9.20
CA VAL A 27 -1.89 1.41 -8.48
C VAL A 27 -0.77 0.40 -8.62
N LYS A 28 0.42 0.86 -9.00
CA LYS A 28 1.61 0.02 -9.17
C LYS A 28 2.61 0.33 -8.06
N TYR A 29 3.06 -0.71 -7.36
CA TYR A 29 4.01 -0.62 -6.25
C TYR A 29 5.31 -1.34 -6.61
N TRP A 30 6.42 -0.75 -6.16
CA TRP A 30 7.75 -1.34 -6.21
C TRP A 30 8.30 -1.42 -4.79
N LEU A 31 9.03 -2.49 -4.49
CA LEU A 31 9.69 -2.63 -3.19
C LEU A 31 10.98 -1.82 -3.14
N ALA A 32 11.13 -1.00 -2.10
CA ALA A 32 12.33 -0.21 -1.85
C ALA A 32 12.78 -0.37 -0.40
N ARG A 33 14.10 -0.40 -0.18
CA ARG A 33 14.71 -0.40 1.16
C ARG A 33 15.25 1.01 1.45
N LEU A 34 14.84 1.60 2.56
CA LEU A 34 15.45 2.83 3.05
C LEU A 34 16.93 2.59 3.36
N LYS A 35 17.79 3.55 2.99
CA LYS A 35 19.23 3.44 3.25
C LYS A 35 19.58 3.66 4.72
N ASN A 36 18.89 4.60 5.36
CA ASN A 36 19.07 5.04 6.74
C ASN A 36 17.70 5.29 7.38
N ASP A 37 17.65 5.35 8.71
CA ASP A 37 16.45 5.66 9.49
C ASP A 37 16.20 7.18 9.57
N GLU A 38 16.18 7.85 8.41
CA GLU A 38 15.91 9.28 8.33
C GLU A 38 14.51 9.61 8.86
N GLU A 39 14.38 10.81 9.44
CA GLU A 39 13.11 11.30 9.98
C GLU A 39 12.03 11.39 8.88
N ILE A 40 10.89 10.73 9.11
CA ILE A 40 9.74 10.81 8.20
C ILE A 40 9.03 12.15 8.40
N ARG A 41 8.87 12.91 7.31
CA ARG A 41 8.09 14.16 7.29
C ARG A 41 6.81 13.96 6.49
N LEU A 42 5.67 14.23 7.13
CA LEU A 42 4.36 14.13 6.51
C LEU A 42 3.94 15.46 5.90
N SER A 43 3.29 15.40 4.74
CA SER A 43 2.50 16.51 4.21
C SER A 43 1.12 16.54 4.85
N ASP A 44 0.36 17.61 4.60
CA ASP A 44 -1.00 17.79 5.14
C ASP A 44 -2.00 16.68 4.74
N GLU A 45 -1.68 15.84 3.74
CA GLU A 45 -2.51 14.70 3.34
C GLU A 45 -2.46 13.55 4.38
N HIS A 46 -1.40 13.45 5.18
CA HIS A 46 -1.17 12.35 6.11
C HIS A 46 -1.04 12.85 7.55
N GLN A 47 -1.58 12.10 8.50
CA GLN A 47 -1.66 12.52 9.91
C GLN A 47 -0.77 11.70 10.85
N ASP A 48 -0.41 10.47 10.48
CA ASP A 48 0.40 9.56 11.31
C ASP A 48 1.20 8.60 10.41
N VAL A 49 2.31 8.07 10.93
CA VAL A 49 3.14 7.05 10.28
C VAL A 49 3.72 6.10 11.31
N ARG A 50 3.82 4.81 10.96
CA ARG A 50 4.32 3.76 11.86
C ARG A 50 5.22 2.79 11.12
N TRP A 51 6.31 2.41 11.77
CA TRP A 51 7.09 1.23 11.42
C TRP A 51 6.48 0.02 12.12
N LEU A 52 6.10 -0.99 11.35
CA LEU A 52 5.35 -2.15 11.84
C LEU A 52 5.94 -3.44 11.28
N SER A 53 5.70 -4.54 11.99
CA SER A 53 5.94 -5.88 11.45
C SER A 53 4.96 -6.20 10.31
N VAL A 54 5.28 -7.20 9.48
CA VAL A 54 4.44 -7.61 8.34
C VAL A 54 3.00 -7.93 8.75
N ASP A 55 2.80 -8.61 9.88
CA ASP A 55 1.47 -9.01 10.35
C ASP A 55 0.65 -7.79 10.84
N GLU A 56 1.29 -6.90 11.60
CA GLU A 56 0.65 -5.65 12.07
C GLU A 56 0.32 -4.71 10.91
N ALA A 57 1.24 -4.53 9.97
CA ALA A 57 1.04 -3.71 8.78
C ALA A 57 -0.10 -4.27 7.92
N SER A 58 -0.16 -5.60 7.74
CA SER A 58 -1.24 -6.27 7.02
C SER A 58 -2.59 -6.01 7.71
N MET A 59 -2.70 -6.26 9.01
CA MET A 59 -3.95 -6.01 9.75
C MET A 59 -4.38 -4.54 9.67
N LEU A 60 -3.44 -3.60 9.77
CA LEU A 60 -3.74 -2.16 9.71
C LEU A 60 -4.20 -1.70 8.32
N ALA A 61 -3.73 -2.32 7.25
CA ALA A 61 -4.03 -1.91 5.88
C ALA A 61 -5.51 -2.07 5.48
N GLN A 62 -6.30 -2.87 6.22
CA GLN A 62 -7.75 -3.14 6.08
C GLN A 62 -8.22 -3.75 4.76
N TYR A 63 -7.61 -3.39 3.63
CA TYR A 63 -7.95 -3.91 2.30
C TYR A 63 -7.17 -5.18 2.00
N LYS A 64 -7.89 -6.21 1.55
CA LYS A 64 -7.31 -7.53 1.27
C LYS A 64 -6.20 -7.45 0.21
N GLU A 65 -6.39 -6.66 -0.83
CA GLU A 65 -5.41 -6.49 -1.91
C GLU A 65 -4.08 -5.92 -1.39
N MET A 66 -4.14 -5.02 -0.41
CA MET A 66 -2.95 -4.47 0.24
C MET A 66 -2.33 -5.47 1.22
N GLN A 67 -3.14 -6.21 1.97
CA GLN A 67 -2.66 -7.31 2.83
C GLN A 67 -1.88 -8.35 2.03
N ASP A 68 -2.44 -8.79 0.91
CA ASP A 68 -1.81 -9.76 0.01
C ASP A 68 -0.50 -9.19 -0.57
N LEU A 69 -0.46 -7.90 -0.94
CA LEU A 69 0.75 -7.24 -1.42
C LEU A 69 1.86 -7.23 -0.36
N ILE A 70 1.54 -6.86 0.88
CA ILE A 70 2.50 -6.80 2.00
C ILE A 70 3.08 -8.21 2.26
N ARG A 71 2.24 -9.25 2.30
CA ARG A 71 2.70 -10.64 2.50
C ARG A 71 3.57 -11.13 1.35
N LYS A 72 3.22 -10.85 0.09
CA LYS A 72 4.06 -11.17 -1.07
C LYS A 72 5.42 -10.47 -1.00
N ALA A 73 5.47 -9.22 -0.53
CA ALA A 73 6.72 -8.47 -0.38
C ALA A 73 7.64 -9.13 0.67
N GLU A 74 7.08 -9.55 1.81
CA GLU A 74 7.79 -10.31 2.83
C GLU A 74 8.33 -11.64 2.28
N GLU A 75 7.48 -12.43 1.62
CA GLU A 75 7.88 -13.69 0.99
C GLU A 75 9.02 -13.48 -0.01
N TYR A 76 8.92 -12.44 -0.84
CA TYR A 76 9.98 -12.09 -1.77
C TYR A 76 11.30 -11.75 -1.03
N LEU A 77 11.25 -10.99 0.06
CA LEU A 77 12.43 -10.65 0.85
C LEU A 77 13.06 -11.87 1.52
N ILE A 78 12.26 -12.81 2.04
CA ILE A 78 12.75 -14.05 2.66
C ILE A 78 13.47 -14.94 1.65
N HIS A 79 12.97 -15.01 0.41
CA HIS A 79 13.52 -15.89 -0.63
C HIS A 79 14.58 -15.22 -1.51
N LYS A 80 14.67 -13.89 -1.52
CA LYS A 80 15.70 -13.14 -2.25
C LYS A 80 17.02 -13.20 -1.45
N LYS A 81 17.79 -14.26 -1.70
CA LYS A 81 19.21 -14.33 -1.35
C LYS A 81 20.03 -13.38 -2.23
#